data_AF-A0A957IFN7-F1
#
_entry.id   AF-A0A957IFN7-F1
#
_cell.length_a   1.000
_cell.length_b   1.000
_cell.length_c   1.000
_cell.angle_alpha   90.00
_cell.angle_beta   90.00
_cell.angle_gamma   90.00
#
_symmetry.space_group_name_H-M   'P 1'
#
loop_
_entity.id
_entity.type
_entity.pdbx_description
1 polymer ?
#
loop_
_entity_poly.entity_id
_entity_poly.type
_entity_poly.pdbx_seq_one_letter_code
_entity_poly.pdbx_strand_id
1 'polypeptide(L)' 'MEEDVPIIATAVTVQVDRLLTLNHNDFPSEAAAQSGLRIQSPAEFIQTIRAIINATDL' A
#
# COMPACT_ATOMS: atom_id res chain seq x y z
N MET A 1 5.23 -16.15 -2.41
CA MET A 1 6.46 -15.44 -1.98
C MET A 1 7.49 -15.11 -3.06
N GLU A 2 8.04 -16.01 -3.90
CA GLU A 2 9.11 -15.60 -4.86
C GLU A 2 8.67 -14.62 -5.96
N GLU A 3 7.42 -14.70 -6.43
CA GLU A 3 6.94 -13.88 -7.55
C GLU A 3 6.76 -12.39 -7.21
N ASP A 4 6.47 -12.06 -5.94
CA ASP A 4 6.14 -10.69 -5.51
C ASP A 4 7.38 -9.88 -5.10
N VAL A 5 8.53 -10.53 -4.88
CA VAL A 5 9.78 -9.89 -4.43
C VAL A 5 10.23 -8.76 -5.37
N PRO A 6 10.24 -8.93 -6.72
CA PRO A 6 10.64 -7.86 -7.63
C PRO A 6 9.70 -6.64 -7.58
N ILE A 7 8.41 -6.86 -7.34
CA ILE A 7 7.39 -5.79 -7.23
C ILE A 7 7.68 -4.95 -5.98
N ILE A 8 7.93 -5.61 -4.84
CA ILE A 8 8.27 -4.94 -3.57
C ILE A 8 9.60 -4.20 -3.70
N ALA A 9 10.64 -4.86 -4.23
CA ALA A 9 11.96 -4.26 -4.38
C ALA A 9 11.89 -2.98 -5.23
N THR A 10 11.12 -3.00 -6.31
CA THR A 10 10.88 -1.82 -7.15
C THR A 10 10.15 -0.74 -6.38
N ALA A 11 9.06 -1.08 -5.68
CA ALA A 11 8.26 -0.13 -4.88
C ALA A 11 9.10 0.59 -3.81
N VAL A 12 9.95 -0.15 -3.10
CA VAL A 12 10.88 0.41 -2.11
C VAL A 12 11.96 1.26 -2.78
N THR A 13 12.57 0.77 -3.86
CA THR A 13 13.66 1.47 -4.57
C THR A 13 13.22 2.82 -5.12
N VAL A 14 12.02 2.87 -5.72
CA VAL A 14 11.46 4.11 -6.28
C VAL A 14 10.65 4.92 -5.26
N GLN A 15 10.65 4.49 -3.99
CA GLN A 15 10.00 5.18 -2.86
C GLN A 15 8.53 5.53 -3.12
N VAL A 16 7.76 4.57 -3.64
CA VAL A 16 6.32 4.80 -3.82
C VAL A 16 5.66 5.02 -2.46
N ASP A 17 4.68 5.94 -2.41
CA ASP A 17 3.92 6.21 -1.19
C ASP A 17 3.10 5.00 -0.72
N ARG A 18 2.63 4.19 -1.68
CA ARG A 18 1.76 3.03 -1.41
C ARG A 18 1.85 1.94 -2.48
N LEU A 19 1.62 0.70 -2.05
CA LEU A 19 1.40 -0.47 -2.89
C LEU A 19 -0.03 -0.96 -2.69
N LEU A 20 -0.81 -1.05 -3.77
CA LEU A 20 -2.17 -1.56 -3.74
C LEU A 20 -2.18 -3.01 -4.21
N THR A 21 -2.66 -3.94 -3.37
CA THR A 21 -2.67 -5.37 -3.68
C THR A 21 -3.89 -6.06 -3.11
N LEU A 22 -4.37 -7.10 -3.79
CA LEU A 22 -5.39 -8.03 -3.25
C LEU A 22 -4.76 -9.20 -2.49
N ASN A 23 -3.45 -9.36 -2.61
CA ASN A 23 -2.72 -10.43 -1.96
C ASN A 23 -2.17 -9.92 -0.63
N HIS A 24 -2.97 -9.97 0.44
CA HIS A 24 -2.55 -9.48 1.76
C HIS A 24 -1.64 -10.46 2.51
N ASN A 25 -1.66 -11.73 2.10
CA ASN A 25 -0.99 -12.82 2.80
C ASN A 25 0.52 -12.87 2.53
N ASP A 26 0.96 -12.42 1.35
CA ASP A 26 2.38 -12.38 0.98
C ASP A 26 3.11 -11.11 1.47
N PHE A 27 2.42 -10.20 2.19
CA PHE A 27 2.99 -8.89 2.58
C PHE A 27 2.79 -8.63 4.09
N PRO A 28 3.67 -9.17 4.95
CA PRO A 28 3.57 -8.97 6.39
C PRO A 28 3.75 -7.49 6.75
N SER A 29 2.83 -6.99 7.59
CA SER A 29 2.75 -5.60 8.05
C SER A 29 4.04 -5.08 8.68
N GLU A 30 4.88 -5.96 9.24
CA GLU A 30 6.16 -5.61 9.85
C GLU A 30 7.20 -5.14 8.82
N ALA A 31 7.25 -5.77 7.62
CA ALA A 31 8.17 -5.36 6.55
C ALA A 31 7.72 -4.05 5.90
N ALA A 32 6.41 -3.81 5.81
CA ALA A 32 5.83 -2.54 5.38
C ALA A 32 6.16 -1.40 6.38
N ALA A 33 6.08 -1.68 7.67
CA ALA A 33 6.35 -0.69 8.72
C ALA A 33 7.80 -0.17 8.72
N GLN A 34 8.77 -1.02 8.36
CA GLN A 34 10.19 -0.63 8.31
C GLN A 34 10.58 0.10 7.01
N SER A 35 9.83 -0.10 5.92
CA SER A 35 10.13 0.49 4.62
C SER A 35 9.43 1.83 4.37
N GLY A 36 8.48 2.22 5.22
CA GLY A 36 7.62 3.39 4.99
C GLY A 36 6.58 3.18 3.87
N LEU A 37 6.56 1.99 3.27
CA LEU A 37 5.65 1.61 2.20
C LEU A 37 4.29 1.27 2.78
N ARG A 38 3.24 2.02 2.40
CA ARG A 38 1.87 1.69 2.80
C ARG A 38 1.30 0.62 1.89
N ILE A 39 1.04 -0.57 2.43
CA ILE A 39 0.39 -1.64 1.70
C ILE A 39 -1.09 -1.62 2.04
N GLN A 40 -1.94 -1.57 1.01
CA GLN A 40 -3.40 -1.51 1.18
C GLN A 40 -4.11 -2.37 0.14
N SER A 41 -5.31 -2.81 0.48
CA SER A 41 -6.29 -3.25 -0.51
C SER A 41 -6.78 -2.07 -1.36
N PRO A 42 -7.22 -2.33 -2.61
CA PRO A 42 -7.96 -1.33 -3.39
C PRO A 42 -9.19 -0.80 -2.64
N ALA A 43 -9.87 -1.63 -1.86
CA ALA A 43 -11.05 -1.23 -1.08
C ALA A 43 -10.70 -0.19 0.00
N GLU A 44 -9.64 -0.43 0.78
CA GLU A 44 -9.14 0.51 1.80
C GLU A 44 -8.68 1.82 1.17
N PHE A 45 -8.04 1.76 0.00
CA PHE A 45 -7.63 2.95 -0.72
C PHE A 45 -8.83 3.80 -1.17
N ILE A 46 -9.88 3.18 -1.73
CA ILE A 46 -11.11 3.88 -2.11
C ILE A 46 -11.78 4.51 -0.90
N GLN A 47 -11.82 3.83 0.25
CA GLN A 47 -12.35 4.42 1.49
C GLN A 47 -11.51 5.62 1.96
N THR A 48 -10.19 5.54 1.83
CA THR A 48 -9.28 6.66 2.15
C THR A 48 -9.58 7.87 1.26
N ILE A 49 -9.75 7.66 -0.05
CA ILE A 49 -10.10 8.74 -0.98
C ILE A 49 -11.44 9.37 -0.61
N ARG A 50 -12.47 8.56 -0.34
CA ARG A 50 -13.79 9.05 0.05
C ARG A 50 -13.74 9.88 1.33
N ALA A 51 -12.96 9.45 2.32
CA ALA A 51 -12.77 10.19 3.56
C ALA A 51 -12.11 11.57 3.30
N ILE A 52 -11.11 11.63 2.42
CA ILE A 52 -10.46 12.90 2.05
C ILE A 52 -11.46 13.84 1.37
N ILE A 53 -12.20 13.35 0.38
CA ILE A 53 -13.18 14.16 -0.35
C ILE A 53 -14.23 14.73 0.61
N ASN A 54 -14.83 13.87 1.45
CA ASN A 54 -15.87 14.28 2.39
C ASN A 54 -15.35 15.17 3.53
N ALA A 55 -14.06 15.11 3.85
CA ALA A 55 -13.43 16.00 4.84
C ALA A 55 -13.11 17.39 4.25
N THR A 56 -13.17 17.55 2.93
CA THR A 56 -12.86 18.80 2.22
C THR A 56 -14.11 19.65 1.95
N ASP A 57 -15.32 19.18 2.33
CA ASP A 57 -16.55 19.99 2.36
C ASP A 57 -16.51 20.97 3.56
N LEU A 58 -15.64 21.98 3.46
CA LEU A 58 -15.59 23.19 4.31
C LEU A 58 -16.20 24.39 3.58
#